data_AF-A0A7K3Y5G7-F1
#
_entry.id   AF-A0A7K3Y5G7-F1
#
_cell.length_a   1.000
_cell.length_b   1.000
_cell.length_c   1.000
_cell.angle_alpha   90.00
_cell.angle_beta   90.00
_cell.angle_gamma   90.00
#
_symmetry.space_group_name_H-M   'P 1'
#
loop_
_entity.id
_entity.type
_entity.pdbx_description
1 polymer ?
#
loop_
_entity_poly.entity_id
_entity_poly.type
_entity_poly.pdbx_seq_one_letter_code
_entity_poly.pdbx_strand_id
1 'polypeptide(L)'
;MSKHDLPVPDGPDPEEKGAIFLGWLKKRGGMRKIQDCQRKCRENGFEARDFIDAMGQERICLYRASGGDKVIKLKNLVWADQWMTYYDLEVPHHRHWTRLKK
;
A
#
# COMPACT_ATOMS: atom_id res chain seq x y z
N MET A 1 22.82 -13.48 0.03
CA MET A 1 21.64 -13.68 -0.84
C MET A 1 21.27 -12.31 -1.37
N SER A 2 21.47 -12.11 -2.68
CA SER A 2 21.33 -10.79 -3.33
C SER A 2 19.85 -10.42 -3.44
N LYS A 3 19.53 -9.15 -3.20
CA LYS A 3 18.17 -8.58 -3.07
C LYS A 3 17.33 -8.56 -4.38
N HIS A 4 17.61 -9.37 -5.41
CA HIS A 4 17.21 -9.06 -6.80
C HIS A 4 16.60 -10.21 -7.64
N ASP A 5 15.94 -11.20 -7.04
CA ASP A 5 15.27 -12.28 -7.82
C ASP A 5 13.73 -12.17 -7.87
N LEU A 6 13.14 -11.11 -7.31
CA LEU A 6 11.70 -10.89 -7.46
C LEU A 6 11.41 -10.15 -8.77
N PRO A 7 10.48 -10.63 -9.60
CA PRO A 7 10.05 -9.89 -10.78
C PRO A 7 9.47 -8.55 -10.34
N VAL A 8 9.79 -7.50 -11.10
CA VAL A 8 9.20 -6.16 -10.88
C VAL A 8 7.67 -6.30 -11.02
N PRO A 9 6.88 -5.86 -10.02
CA PRO A 9 5.43 -5.92 -10.08
C PRO A 9 4.84 -5.10 -11.23
N ASP A 10 3.65 -5.49 -11.71
CA ASP A 10 2.93 -4.74 -12.72
C ASP A 10 2.31 -3.45 -12.17
N GLY A 11 2.28 -2.41 -13.01
CA GLY A 11 1.66 -1.11 -12.71
C GLY A 11 2.64 -0.05 -12.21
N PRO A 12 2.13 1.10 -11.74
CA PRO A 12 2.98 2.18 -11.26
C PRO A 12 3.70 1.77 -9.96
N ASP A 13 4.96 2.16 -9.89
CA ASP A 13 5.82 1.98 -8.71
C ASP A 13 5.48 3.03 -7.65
N PRO A 14 5.02 2.64 -6.45
CA PRO A 14 4.75 3.56 -5.35
C PRO A 14 6.01 4.11 -4.67
N GLU A 15 7.19 3.65 -5.07
CA GLU A 15 8.46 3.82 -4.36
C GLU A 15 8.43 3.19 -2.96
N GLU A 16 9.59 3.08 -2.31
CA GLU A 16 9.71 2.51 -0.96
C GLU A 16 8.79 3.24 0.04
N LYS A 17 8.78 4.57 0.00
CA LYS A 17 7.96 5.42 0.87
C LYS A 17 6.46 5.22 0.66
N GLY A 18 6.02 5.09 -0.60
CA GLY A 18 4.62 4.79 -0.89
C GLY A 18 4.26 3.37 -0.48
N ALA A 19 5.14 2.39 -0.68
CA ALA A 19 4.93 1.02 -0.21
C ALA A 19 4.80 0.94 1.33
N ILE A 20 5.57 1.75 2.09
CA ILE A 20 5.39 1.90 3.55
C ILE A 20 3.99 2.42 3.88
N PHE A 21 3.51 3.43 3.16
CA PHE A 21 2.16 3.96 3.32
C PHE A 21 1.08 2.93 2.97
N LEU A 22 1.23 2.21 1.86
CA LEU A 22 0.33 1.12 1.46
C LEU A 22 0.24 0.05 2.55
N GLY A 23 1.38 -0.36 3.11
CA GLY A 23 1.41 -1.30 4.24
C GLY A 23 0.73 -0.76 5.50
N TRP A 24 0.93 0.52 5.82
CA TRP A 24 0.25 1.18 6.94
C TRP A 24 -1.28 1.23 6.75
N LEU A 25 -1.74 1.50 5.52
CA LEU A 25 -3.16 1.59 5.16
C LEU A 25 -3.81 0.21 5.14
N LYS A 26 -3.14 -0.80 4.55
CA LYS A 26 -3.59 -2.19 4.51
C LYS A 26 -3.80 -2.75 5.92
N LYS A 27 -2.82 -2.55 6.84
CA LYS A 27 -2.93 -2.96 8.27
C LYS A 27 -4.14 -2.35 8.99
N ARG A 28 -4.75 -1.31 8.43
CA ARG A 28 -5.88 -0.57 9.01
C ARG A 28 -7.21 -0.84 8.32
N GLY A 29 -7.28 -1.89 7.49
CA GLY A 29 -8.47 -2.29 6.74
C GLY A 29 -8.55 -1.70 5.33
N GLY A 30 -7.44 -1.16 4.80
CA GLY A 30 -7.37 -0.63 3.44
C GLY A 30 -8.15 0.66 3.21
N MET A 31 -8.64 1.32 4.27
CA MET A 31 -9.42 2.54 4.16
C MET A 31 -9.27 3.42 5.41
N ARG A 32 -8.95 4.70 5.24
CA ARG A 32 -8.84 5.68 6.34
C ARG A 32 -9.22 7.10 5.92
N LYS A 33 -9.52 7.96 6.90
CA LYS A 33 -9.85 9.38 6.68
C LYS A 33 -8.69 10.08 5.96
N ILE A 34 -9.04 11.02 5.06
CA ILE A 34 -8.03 11.78 4.30
C ILE A 34 -7.00 12.43 5.22
N GLN A 35 -7.43 13.02 6.34
CA GLN A 35 -6.51 13.70 7.27
C GLN A 35 -5.45 12.76 7.84
N ASP A 36 -5.82 11.53 8.19
CA ASP A 36 -4.88 10.53 8.70
C ASP A 36 -3.91 10.08 7.61
N CYS A 37 -4.42 9.84 6.40
CA CYS A 37 -3.58 9.44 5.28
C CYS A 37 -2.63 10.57 4.87
N GLN A 38 -3.10 11.82 4.83
CA GLN A 38 -2.28 12.98 4.51
C GLN A 38 -1.15 13.16 5.51
N ARG A 39 -1.46 13.04 6.82
CA ARG A 39 -0.44 13.05 7.86
C ARG A 39 0.58 11.93 7.65
N LYS A 40 0.12 10.72 7.33
CA LYS A 40 1.03 9.59 7.09
C LYS A 40 1.88 9.76 5.83
N CYS A 41 1.34 10.31 4.76
CA CYS A 41 2.10 10.60 3.53
C CYS A 41 3.19 11.63 3.83
N ARG A 42 2.87 12.69 4.59
CA ARG A 42 3.85 13.72 5.01
C ARG A 42 4.97 13.18 5.88
N GLU A 43 4.66 12.27 6.82
CA GLU A 43 5.69 11.57 7.60
C GLU A 43 6.67 10.80 6.71
N ASN A 44 6.22 10.32 5.54
CA ASN A 44 7.05 9.65 4.54
C ASN A 44 7.62 10.62 3.49
N GLY A 45 7.32 11.92 3.57
CA GLY A 45 7.86 12.94 2.68
C GLY A 45 7.15 13.12 1.34
N PHE A 46 5.86 12.77 1.24
CA PHE A 46 5.05 13.01 0.03
C PHE A 46 3.61 13.43 0.36
N GLU A 47 2.87 13.93 -0.63
CA GLU A 47 1.48 14.34 -0.48
C GLU A 47 0.50 13.27 -0.97
N ALA A 48 -0.60 13.06 -0.25
CA ALA A 48 -1.52 11.96 -0.54
C ALA A 48 -2.23 12.11 -1.89
N ARG A 49 -2.52 13.35 -2.30
CA ARG A 49 -3.22 13.64 -3.56
C ARG A 49 -2.35 13.29 -4.76
N ASP A 50 -1.12 13.77 -4.78
CA ASP A 50 -0.16 13.52 -5.85
C ASP A 50 0.13 12.02 -5.95
N PHE A 51 0.23 11.33 -4.81
CA PHE A 51 0.36 9.88 -4.77
C PHE A 51 -0.84 9.16 -5.41
N ILE A 52 -2.07 9.56 -5.11
CA ILE A 52 -3.26 8.95 -5.74
C ILE A 52 -3.27 9.18 -7.26
N ASP A 53 -2.94 10.39 -7.70
CA ASP A 53 -2.93 10.74 -9.11
C ASP A 53 -1.83 9.96 -9.87
N ALA A 54 -0.66 9.76 -9.25
CA ALA A 54 0.42 8.95 -9.82
C ALA A 54 0.08 7.44 -9.87
N MET A 55 -0.59 6.90 -8.85
CA MET A 55 -0.87 5.46 -8.73
C MET A 55 -2.13 5.01 -9.50
N GLY A 56 -3.01 5.96 -9.83
CA GLY A 56 -4.28 5.70 -10.51
C GLY A 56 -5.41 5.31 -9.56
N GLN A 57 -6.60 5.84 -9.86
CA GLN A 57 -7.81 5.68 -9.04
C GLN A 57 -8.37 4.25 -9.03
N GLU A 58 -7.95 3.40 -9.95
CA GLU A 58 -8.24 1.98 -9.97
C GLU A 58 -7.51 1.20 -8.87
N ARG A 59 -6.39 1.72 -8.36
CA ARG A 59 -5.59 1.09 -7.29
C ARG A 59 -5.82 1.72 -5.94
N ILE A 60 -5.80 3.05 -5.88
CA ILE A 60 -6.02 3.83 -4.67
C ILE A 60 -6.82 5.08 -5.02
N CYS A 61 -7.88 5.38 -4.27
CA CYS A 61 -8.73 6.52 -4.61
C CYS A 61 -9.24 7.28 -3.40
N LEU A 62 -9.68 8.51 -3.66
CA LEU A 62 -10.56 9.25 -2.76
C LEU A 62 -11.97 8.67 -2.88
N TYR A 63 -12.52 8.24 -1.75
CA TYR A 63 -13.86 7.67 -1.64
C TYR A 63 -14.68 8.47 -0.62
N ARG A 64 -15.99 8.50 -0.82
CA ARG A 64 -16.92 9.10 0.14
C ARG A 64 -17.66 7.99 0.87
N ALA A 65 -17.40 7.85 2.16
CA ALA A 65 -18.12 6.89 2.99
C ALA A 65 -19.58 7.30 3.14
N SER A 66 -20.46 6.35 3.47
CA SER A 66 -21.92 6.54 3.57
C SER A 66 -22.33 7.62 4.60
N GLY A 67 -21.42 8.00 5.52
CA GLY A 67 -21.60 9.09 6.48
C GLY A 67 -21.09 10.46 6.01
N GLY A 68 -20.75 10.63 4.73
CA GLY A 68 -20.26 11.89 4.16
C GLY A 68 -18.76 12.14 4.34
N ASP A 69 -18.11 11.39 5.23
CA ASP A 69 -16.65 11.41 5.45
C ASP A 69 -15.87 11.06 4.18
N LYS A 70 -14.86 11.87 3.87
CA LYS A 70 -13.92 11.58 2.79
C LYS A 70 -12.77 10.72 3.31
N VAL A 71 -12.54 9.61 2.62
CA VAL A 71 -11.53 8.60 2.96
C VAL A 71 -10.65 8.31 1.75
N ILE A 72 -9.44 7.83 1.99
CA ILE A 72 -8.63 7.18 0.96
C ILE A 72 -8.85 5.68 1.10
N LYS A 73 -9.17 5.02 -0.01
CA LYS A 73 -9.44 3.59 -0.10
C LYS A 73 -8.43 2.94 -1.04
N LEU A 74 -7.76 1.91 -0.54
CA LEU A 74 -6.98 0.98 -1.33
C LEU A 74 -7.93 -0.02 -1.98
N LYS A 75 -8.01 -0.01 -3.31
CA LYS A 75 -8.88 -0.88 -4.11
C LYS A 75 -8.17 -2.13 -4.59
N ASN A 76 -6.88 -2.04 -4.92
CA ASN A 76 -6.09 -3.16 -5.39
C ASN A 76 -5.10 -3.62 -4.31
N LEU A 77 -5.51 -4.61 -3.52
CA LEU A 77 -4.68 -5.19 -2.46
C LEU A 77 -3.53 -6.03 -3.03
N VAL A 78 -3.75 -6.70 -4.17
CA VAL A 78 -2.73 -7.55 -4.81
C VAL A 78 -1.56 -6.69 -5.29
N TRP A 79 -1.84 -5.59 -5.97
CA TRP A 79 -0.82 -4.62 -6.39
C TRP A 79 -0.04 -4.08 -5.18
N ALA A 80 -0.73 -3.67 -4.12
CA ALA A 80 -0.05 -3.18 -2.92
C ALA A 80 0.85 -4.24 -2.27
N ASP A 81 0.39 -5.49 -2.23
CA ASP A 81 1.16 -6.60 -1.68
C ASP A 81 2.41 -6.90 -2.50
N GLN A 82 2.28 -6.98 -3.83
CA GLN A 82 3.43 -7.21 -4.70
C GLN A 82 4.52 -6.14 -4.53
N TRP A 83 4.14 -4.87 -4.43
CA TRP A 83 5.10 -3.78 -4.17
C TRP A 83 5.66 -3.80 -2.75
N MET A 84 4.86 -4.16 -1.75
CA MET A 84 5.36 -4.36 -0.39
C MET A 84 6.37 -5.52 -0.31
N THR A 85 6.13 -6.63 -1.00
CA THR A 85 7.07 -7.76 -1.09
C THR A 85 8.34 -7.35 -1.85
N TYR A 86 8.20 -6.62 -2.96
CA TYR A 86 9.34 -6.12 -3.75
C TYR A 86 10.29 -5.25 -2.92
N TYR A 87 9.74 -4.39 -2.05
CA TYR A 87 10.52 -3.54 -1.15
C TYR A 87 10.89 -4.20 0.19
N ASP A 88 10.61 -5.50 0.41
CA ASP A 88 10.86 -6.21 1.67
C ASP A 88 10.15 -5.57 2.90
N LEU A 89 8.98 -4.96 2.65
CA LEU A 89 8.13 -4.29 3.64
C LEU A 89 6.93 -5.14 4.08
N GLU A 90 6.73 -6.28 3.43
CA GLU A 90 5.68 -7.21 3.81
C GLU A 90 5.99 -7.85 5.17
N VAL A 91 5.26 -7.41 6.20
CA VAL A 91 5.27 -8.11 7.49
C VAL A 91 4.51 -9.43 7.27
N PRO A 92 5.14 -10.60 7.50
CA PRO A 92 4.52 -11.89 7.22
C PRO A 92 3.18 -11.99 7.94
N HIS A 93 2.11 -12.13 7.16
CA HIS A 93 0.81 -12.49 7.69
C HIS A 93 0.95 -13.93 8.20
N HIS A 94 1.01 -14.14 9.52
CA HIS A 94 1.03 -15.46 10.15
C HIS A 94 -0.20 -16.28 9.72
N ARG A 95 -0.14 -16.95 8.58
CA ARG A 95 -0.98 -18.09 8.21
C ARG A 95 -0.45 -18.96 7.06
N HIS A 96 0.82 -18.80 6.66
CA HIS A 96 1.44 -19.74 5.72
C HIS A 96 2.92 -20.01 6.03
N TRP A 97 3.20 -20.46 7.25
CA TRP A 97 4.44 -21.20 7.58
C TRP A 97 4.13 -22.65 7.93
N THR A 98 3.20 -23.27 7.22
CA THR A 98 3.10 -24.72 7.22
C THR A 98 3.69 -25.25 5.95
N ARG A 99 4.86 -25.88 6.13
CA ARG A 99 5.39 -26.99 5.34
C ARG A 99 6.23 -26.65 4.11
N LEU A 100 7.49 -26.32 4.37
CA LEU A 100 8.62 -26.91 3.63
C LEU A 100 9.79 -27.11 4.62
N LYS A 101 9.71 -28.19 5.41
CA LYS A 101 10.90 -28.92 5.84
C LYS A 101 10.78 -30.33 5.25
N LYS A 102 11.65 -30.64 4.30
CA LYS A 102 12.05 -32.02 4.00
C LYS A 102 13.50 -32.13 4.45
#